data_AF-A0A8B3RH64-F1
#
_entry.id   AF-A0A8B3RH64-F1
#
_cell.length_a   1.000
_cell.length_b   1.000
_cell.length_c   1.000
_cell.angle_alpha   90.00
_cell.angle_beta   90.00
_cell.angle_gamma   90.00
#
_symmetry.space_group_name_H-M   'P 1'
#
loop_
_entity.id
_entity.type
_entity.pdbx_description
1 polymer ?
#
loop_
_entity_poly.entity_id
_entity_poly.type
_entity_poly.pdbx_seq_one_letter_code
_entity_poly.pdbx_strand_id
1 'polypeptide(L)'
;MSDDDKRNPNNPDNPGDENDAFWAFESDPDLAREMESLNQELANLEQNASTDDAGESATGESEDGNAPEDVSDEFSQIMNANAEIIFDDELEGILGNKAKRAILVTRLTSADLLAAFCSLADITAQCIDSREGAVAVLRNLNGDGPEAAAKDLTEVVAGLSVLLLVDRADKMTAVPYANGTAEDAELPPPFVLETLAHFVEDLMLGLTTVDALAQQGVRIVDSADLDHDHALKIIAEHTNFGRDGSSID
;
A
#
# COMPACT_ATOMS: atom_id res chain seq x y z
N MET A 1 -12.83 15.41 -61.90
CA MET A 1 -12.28 16.15 -60.75
C MET A 1 -12.42 15.21 -59.56
N SER A 2 -11.79 14.03 -59.58
CA SER A 2 -10.35 13.71 -59.43
C SER A 2 -10.02 13.55 -57.95
N ASP A 3 -10.31 12.36 -57.43
CA ASP A 3 -10.12 11.91 -56.04
C ASP A 3 -8.84 11.07 -55.88
N ASP A 4 -7.74 11.44 -56.56
CA ASP A 4 -6.49 10.65 -56.57
C ASP A 4 -5.25 11.42 -56.06
N ASP A 5 -5.39 12.61 -55.47
CA ASP A 5 -4.24 13.46 -55.09
C ASP A 5 -3.82 13.39 -53.61
N LYS A 6 -4.46 12.59 -52.75
CA LYS A 6 -4.15 12.54 -51.30
C LYS A 6 -3.11 11.50 -50.87
N ARG A 7 -2.45 10.80 -51.81
CA ARG A 7 -1.41 9.78 -51.50
C ARG A 7 -0.11 9.99 -52.28
N ASN A 8 0.23 11.24 -52.58
CA ASN A 8 1.57 11.57 -53.09
C ASN A 8 2.54 11.78 -51.91
N PRO A 9 3.56 10.93 -51.74
CA PRO A 9 4.54 11.06 -50.64
C PRO A 9 5.44 12.30 -50.75
N ASN A 10 5.39 13.04 -51.87
CA ASN A 10 6.15 14.27 -52.07
C ASN A 10 5.30 15.55 -51.87
N ASN A 11 4.11 15.46 -51.28
CA ASN A 11 3.32 16.64 -50.93
C ASN A 11 3.78 17.22 -49.57
N PRO A 12 4.26 18.47 -49.50
CA PRO A 12 4.76 19.08 -48.25
C PRO A 12 3.67 19.36 -47.22
N ASP A 13 2.39 19.30 -47.61
CA ASP A 13 1.21 19.44 -46.73
C ASP A 13 0.56 18.09 -46.38
N ASN A 14 1.26 16.97 -46.52
CA ASN A 14 0.80 15.70 -45.96
C ASN A 14 1.05 15.73 -44.43
N PRO A 15 0.03 15.65 -43.57
CA PRO A 15 0.25 15.51 -42.13
C PRO A 15 0.87 14.13 -41.89
N GLY A 16 2.19 14.08 -41.91
CA GLY A 16 2.99 12.88 -41.71
C GLY A 16 2.67 12.27 -40.34
N ASP A 17 2.54 10.96 -40.34
CA ASP A 17 2.41 10.09 -39.18
C ASP A 17 3.41 10.51 -38.09
N GLU A 18 2.92 10.98 -36.95
CA GLU A 18 3.73 11.34 -35.78
C GLU A 18 4.31 10.10 -35.06
N ASN A 19 4.27 8.93 -35.71
CA ASN A 19 4.67 7.63 -35.18
C ASN A 19 6.12 7.23 -35.51
N ASP A 20 6.82 7.96 -36.38
CA ASP A 20 8.21 7.62 -36.77
C ASP A 20 9.29 8.14 -35.80
N ALA A 21 8.91 8.92 -34.78
CA ALA A 21 9.85 9.39 -33.75
C ALA A 21 10.00 8.42 -32.56
N PHE A 22 9.14 7.41 -32.43
CA PHE A 22 9.17 6.44 -31.33
C PHE A 22 10.09 5.24 -31.63
N TRP A 23 10.24 4.86 -32.91
CA TRP A 23 10.98 3.66 -33.34
C TRP A 23 12.48 3.90 -33.64
N ALA A 24 12.97 5.13 -33.52
CA ALA A 24 14.39 5.45 -33.72
C ALA A 24 15.28 5.14 -32.50
N PHE A 25 14.70 4.78 -31.35
CA PHE A 25 15.43 4.39 -30.13
C PHE A 25 15.85 2.90 -30.13
N GLU A 26 15.20 2.05 -30.92
CA GLU A 26 15.38 0.59 -30.87
C GLU A 26 16.52 0.04 -31.75
N SER A 27 17.26 0.92 -32.43
CA SER A 27 18.30 0.54 -33.39
C SER A 27 19.68 1.07 -33.01
N ASP A 28 20.00 1.16 -31.72
CA ASP A 28 21.33 1.58 -31.29
C ASP A 28 22.35 0.44 -31.52
N PRO A 29 23.33 0.60 -32.43
CA PRO A 29 24.29 -0.46 -32.76
C PRO A 29 25.22 -0.81 -31.60
N ASP A 30 25.30 0.04 -30.58
CA ASP A 30 26.06 -0.22 -29.36
C ASP A 30 25.34 -1.19 -28.41
N LEU A 31 24.00 -1.13 -28.33
CA LEU A 31 23.21 -2.06 -27.51
C LEU A 31 23.27 -3.50 -28.05
N ALA A 32 23.28 -3.64 -29.38
CA ALA A 32 23.41 -4.94 -30.04
C ALA A 32 24.77 -5.60 -29.75
N ARG A 33 25.86 -4.82 -29.69
CA ARG A 33 27.19 -5.33 -29.32
C ARG A 33 27.27 -5.75 -27.85
N GLU A 34 26.61 -5.01 -26.98
CA GLU A 34 26.58 -5.31 -25.55
C GLU A 34 25.83 -6.62 -25.27
N MET A 35 24.71 -6.84 -25.96
CA MET A 35 23.97 -8.11 -25.92
C MET A 35 24.78 -9.29 -26.47
N GLU A 36 25.56 -9.09 -27.54
CA GLU A 36 26.44 -10.13 -28.08
C GLU A 36 27.57 -10.49 -27.10
N SER A 37 28.15 -9.49 -26.44
CA SER A 37 29.19 -9.68 -25.41
C SER A 37 28.66 -10.49 -24.22
N LEU A 38 27.46 -10.16 -23.73
CA LEU A 38 26.83 -10.86 -22.61
C LEU A 38 26.50 -12.32 -22.97
N ASN A 39 26.03 -12.57 -24.19
CA ASN A 39 25.72 -13.92 -24.65
C ASN A 39 27.00 -14.78 -24.78
N GLN A 40 28.13 -14.15 -25.11
CA GLN A 40 29.43 -14.80 -25.16
C GLN A 40 29.99 -15.12 -23.76
N GLU A 41 29.71 -14.26 -22.77
CA GLU A 41 30.07 -14.49 -21.37
C GLU A 41 29.28 -15.66 -20.78
N LEU A 42 27.98 -15.75 -21.04
CA LEU A 42 27.14 -16.90 -20.66
C LEU A 42 27.64 -18.22 -21.27
N ALA A 43 28.00 -18.24 -22.55
CA ALA A 43 28.53 -19.44 -23.20
C ALA A 43 29.89 -19.89 -22.61
N ASN A 44 30.74 -18.96 -22.19
CA ASN A 44 31.99 -19.27 -21.51
C ASN A 44 31.76 -19.80 -20.09
N LEU A 45 30.73 -19.34 -19.38
CA LEU A 45 30.35 -19.89 -18.08
C LEU A 45 29.82 -21.33 -18.19
N GLU A 46 29.02 -21.66 -19.20
CA GLU A 46 28.57 -23.04 -19.46
C GLU A 46 29.72 -23.99 -19.82
N GLN A 47 30.73 -23.52 -20.57
CA GLN A 47 31.92 -24.32 -20.87
C GLN A 47 32.79 -24.60 -19.64
N ASN A 48 32.91 -23.65 -18.70
CA ASN A 48 33.67 -23.85 -17.46
C ASN A 48 32.91 -24.71 -16.43
N ALA A 49 31.59 -24.82 -16.52
CA ALA A 49 30.81 -25.73 -15.67
C ALA A 49 30.89 -27.20 -16.11
N SER A 50 31.53 -27.50 -17.24
CA SER A 50 31.63 -28.85 -17.82
C SER A 50 33.01 -29.50 -17.69
N THR A 51 33.94 -28.92 -16.91
CA THR A 51 35.29 -29.46 -16.68
C THR A 51 35.64 -29.64 -15.20
N ASP A 52 34.78 -30.29 -14.43
CA ASP A 52 35.15 -30.99 -13.19
C ASP A 52 34.27 -32.26 -13.05
N ASP A 53 34.41 -33.18 -13.99
CA ASP A 53 33.95 -34.57 -13.84
C ASP A 53 35.05 -35.51 -14.32
N ALA A 54 35.94 -35.89 -13.40
CA ALA A 54 36.57 -37.22 -13.36
C ALA A 54 37.53 -37.38 -12.16
N GLY A 55 37.07 -38.14 -11.16
CA GLY A 55 37.92 -39.04 -10.37
C GLY A 55 38.29 -38.60 -8.96
N GLU A 56 37.71 -39.24 -7.93
CA GLU A 56 38.34 -40.40 -7.27
C GLU A 56 37.47 -40.94 -6.13
N SER A 57 37.09 -42.21 -6.26
CA SER A 57 36.56 -43.02 -5.18
C SER A 57 37.73 -43.64 -4.42
N ALA A 58 38.02 -43.17 -3.21
CA ALA A 58 38.76 -43.94 -2.21
C ALA A 58 38.55 -43.40 -0.78
N THR A 59 37.78 -44.15 0.00
CA THR A 59 38.06 -44.55 1.41
C THR A 59 38.58 -43.52 2.41
N GLY A 60 37.83 -43.35 3.51
CA GLY A 60 38.35 -42.86 4.78
C GLY A 60 37.27 -42.68 5.84
N GLU A 61 36.87 -43.76 6.52
CA GLU A 61 36.32 -43.66 7.87
C GLU A 61 37.38 -43.01 8.77
N SER A 62 37.07 -41.90 9.45
CA SER A 62 37.70 -41.48 10.70
C SER A 62 36.87 -40.40 11.38
N GLU A 63 36.80 -40.54 12.69
CA GLU A 63 35.96 -39.85 13.66
C GLU A 63 36.26 -38.34 13.84
N ASP A 64 35.25 -37.67 14.40
CA ASP A 64 35.29 -36.53 15.31
C ASP A 64 35.65 -35.14 14.74
N GLY A 65 34.61 -34.31 14.63
CA GLY A 65 34.69 -32.90 14.26
C GLY A 65 33.32 -32.24 14.34
N ASN A 66 32.86 -32.00 15.57
CA ASN A 66 31.60 -31.31 15.88
C ASN A 66 31.61 -29.88 15.30
N ALA A 67 30.94 -29.67 14.17
CA ALA A 67 30.60 -28.36 13.62
C ALA A 67 29.07 -28.21 13.62
N PRO A 68 28.50 -27.05 14.03
CA PRO A 68 27.06 -26.90 14.15
C PRO A 68 26.45 -26.64 12.78
N GLU A 69 26.04 -27.70 12.09
CA GLU A 69 25.20 -27.64 10.87
C GLU A 69 23.71 -27.56 11.23
N ASP A 70 23.27 -26.49 11.89
CA ASP A 70 21.85 -26.36 12.26
C ASP A 70 21.32 -24.91 12.30
N VAL A 71 22.04 -23.96 11.69
CA VAL A 71 21.61 -22.54 11.67
C VAL A 71 21.37 -21.98 10.26
N SER A 72 21.90 -22.63 9.22
CA SER A 72 21.73 -22.21 7.83
C SER A 72 20.39 -22.65 7.23
N ASP A 73 19.91 -23.83 7.59
CA ASP A 73 18.67 -24.39 7.02
C ASP A 73 17.44 -23.72 7.65
N GLU A 74 17.47 -23.46 8.95
CA GLU A 74 16.38 -22.75 9.65
C GLU A 74 16.26 -21.28 9.17
N PHE A 75 17.39 -20.60 8.94
CA PHE A 75 17.39 -19.23 8.41
C PHE A 75 16.93 -19.18 6.95
N SER A 76 17.31 -20.16 6.13
CA SER A 76 16.85 -20.28 4.74
C SER A 76 15.36 -20.59 4.66
N GLN A 77 14.86 -21.45 5.54
CA GLN A 77 13.44 -21.81 5.60
C GLN A 77 12.56 -20.66 6.13
N ILE A 78 13.03 -19.90 7.11
CA ILE A 78 12.37 -18.68 7.59
C ILE A 78 12.38 -17.59 6.50
N MET A 79 13.50 -17.40 5.78
CA MET A 79 13.56 -16.46 4.66
C MET A 79 12.62 -16.88 3.52
N ASN A 80 12.55 -18.17 3.18
CA ASN A 80 11.68 -18.66 2.12
C ASN A 80 10.20 -18.56 2.50
N ALA A 81 9.84 -18.86 3.76
CA ALA A 81 8.48 -18.70 4.25
C ALA A 81 8.04 -17.22 4.34
N ASN A 82 8.94 -16.32 4.78
CA ASN A 82 8.64 -14.88 4.77
C ASN A 82 8.54 -14.35 3.33
N ALA A 83 9.39 -14.81 2.42
CA ALA A 83 9.29 -14.47 1.02
C ALA A 83 7.95 -14.94 0.43
N GLU A 84 7.55 -16.19 0.67
CA GLU A 84 6.23 -16.70 0.24
C GLU A 84 5.07 -15.87 0.79
N ILE A 85 5.08 -15.47 2.07
CA ILE A 85 4.03 -14.61 2.65
C ILE A 85 4.00 -13.22 2.00
N ILE A 86 5.17 -12.63 1.74
CA ILE A 86 5.27 -11.31 1.07
C ILE A 86 4.76 -11.41 -0.37
N PHE A 87 5.14 -12.47 -1.10
CA PHE A 87 4.69 -12.71 -2.47
C PHE A 87 3.18 -12.98 -2.52
N ASP A 88 2.64 -13.78 -1.60
CA ASP A 88 1.19 -14.03 -1.52
C ASP A 88 0.42 -12.75 -1.20
N ASP A 89 0.88 -11.92 -0.27
CA ASP A 89 0.27 -10.62 0.03
C ASP A 89 0.30 -9.66 -1.17
N GLU A 90 1.37 -9.69 -1.97
CA GLU A 90 1.47 -8.91 -3.20
C GLU A 90 0.50 -9.41 -4.27
N LEU A 91 0.39 -10.72 -4.44
CA LEU A 91 -0.56 -11.35 -5.37
C LEU A 91 -2.01 -11.08 -4.95
N GLU A 92 -2.32 -11.19 -3.66
CA GLU A 92 -3.64 -10.84 -3.13
C GLU A 92 -3.93 -9.35 -3.27
N GLY A 93 -2.92 -8.49 -3.12
CA GLY A 93 -3.03 -7.07 -3.42
C GLY A 93 -3.37 -6.78 -4.88
N ILE A 94 -2.69 -7.44 -5.82
CA ILE A 94 -2.96 -7.32 -7.26
C ILE A 94 -4.35 -7.83 -7.61
N LEU A 95 -4.78 -8.93 -6.96
CA LEU A 95 -6.09 -9.52 -7.14
C LEU A 95 -7.21 -8.70 -6.46
N GLY A 96 -6.86 -7.76 -5.58
CA GLY A 96 -7.79 -6.93 -4.80
C GLY A 96 -8.29 -7.59 -3.51
N ASN A 97 -7.75 -8.76 -3.16
CA ASN A 97 -8.17 -9.57 -2.02
C ASN A 97 -7.53 -9.16 -0.69
N LYS A 98 -6.50 -8.31 -0.71
CA LYS A 98 -5.87 -7.82 0.52
C LYS A 98 -5.27 -6.42 0.32
N ALA A 99 -5.51 -5.53 1.27
CA ALA A 99 -4.84 -4.24 1.33
C ALA A 99 -3.50 -4.39 2.07
N LYS A 100 -2.44 -3.75 1.58
CA LYS A 100 -1.19 -3.59 2.33
C LYS A 100 -1.45 -2.67 3.53
N ARG A 101 -2.21 -1.60 3.32
CA ARG A 101 -2.57 -0.58 4.32
C ARG A 101 -3.93 0.01 4.05
N ALA A 102 -4.65 0.36 5.12
CA ALA A 102 -5.89 1.12 5.02
C ALA A 102 -6.02 2.12 6.17
N ILE A 103 -6.36 3.36 5.83
CA ILE A 103 -6.51 4.46 6.79
C ILE A 103 -7.81 5.20 6.50
N LEU A 104 -8.57 5.45 7.55
CA LEU A 104 -9.73 6.34 7.54
C LEU A 104 -9.32 7.72 8.04
N VAL A 105 -9.49 8.74 7.22
CA VAL A 105 -9.24 10.12 7.61
C VAL A 105 -10.56 10.84 7.80
N THR A 106 -10.69 11.50 8.95
CA THR A 106 -11.90 12.24 9.30
C THR A 106 -11.56 13.70 9.58
N ARG A 107 -12.59 14.54 9.64
CA ARG A 107 -12.47 15.94 10.09
C ARG A 107 -12.76 16.11 11.59
N LEU A 108 -12.77 15.01 12.34
CA LEU A 108 -13.05 15.05 13.77
C LEU A 108 -11.87 15.63 14.52
N THR A 109 -12.13 16.42 15.56
CA THR A 109 -11.11 17.12 16.35
C THR A 109 -10.49 16.27 17.45
N SER A 110 -10.95 15.02 17.63
CA SER A 110 -10.52 14.15 18.73
C SER A 110 -10.40 12.71 18.27
N ALA A 111 -9.24 12.10 18.55
CA ALA A 111 -9.02 10.67 18.35
C ALA A 111 -9.87 9.79 19.26
N ASP A 112 -10.22 10.25 20.47
CA ASP A 112 -11.09 9.49 21.39
C ASP A 112 -12.50 9.33 20.81
N LEU A 113 -13.00 10.39 20.20
CA LEU A 113 -14.32 10.41 19.60
C LEU A 113 -14.37 9.51 18.37
N LEU A 114 -13.31 9.54 17.55
CA LEU A 114 -13.18 8.61 16.42
C LEU A 114 -13.08 7.16 16.91
N ALA A 115 -12.26 6.88 17.94
CA ALA A 115 -12.13 5.54 18.50
C ALA A 115 -13.45 5.02 19.10
N ALA A 116 -14.22 5.90 19.74
CA ALA A 116 -15.56 5.58 20.23
C ALA A 116 -16.52 5.20 19.09
N PHE A 117 -16.50 5.94 17.98
CA PHE A 117 -17.30 5.58 16.81
C PHE A 117 -16.84 4.28 16.15
N CYS A 118 -15.53 4.05 16.06
CA CYS A 118 -14.99 2.78 15.58
C CYS A 118 -15.44 1.61 16.48
N SER A 119 -15.41 1.77 17.81
CA SER A 119 -15.93 0.77 18.76
C SER A 119 -17.44 0.53 18.57
N LEU A 120 -18.24 1.58 18.34
CA LEU A 120 -19.68 1.43 18.04
C LEU A 120 -19.97 0.72 16.72
N ALA A 121 -19.13 0.92 15.71
CA ALA A 121 -19.24 0.31 14.40
C ALA A 121 -18.56 -1.07 14.31
N ASP A 122 -18.05 -1.62 15.43
CA ASP A 122 -17.31 -2.89 15.50
C ASP A 122 -16.05 -2.91 14.61
N ILE A 123 -15.39 -1.76 14.49
CA ILE A 123 -14.18 -1.56 13.68
C ILE A 123 -12.96 -1.57 14.59
N THR A 124 -12.02 -2.47 14.30
CA THR A 124 -10.72 -2.54 14.99
C THR A 124 -9.71 -1.61 14.33
N ALA A 125 -9.40 -0.50 15.01
CA ALA A 125 -8.54 0.54 14.48
C ALA A 125 -7.78 1.28 15.58
N GLN A 126 -6.59 1.79 15.22
CA GLN A 126 -5.81 2.67 16.07
C GLN A 126 -6.04 4.11 15.63
N CYS A 127 -6.64 4.92 16.49
CA CYS A 127 -6.98 6.30 16.24
C CYS A 127 -5.85 7.22 16.69
N ILE A 128 -5.50 8.16 15.83
CA ILE A 128 -4.38 9.09 15.98
C ILE A 128 -4.92 10.50 15.84
N ASP A 129 -4.53 11.36 16.78
CA ASP A 129 -4.95 12.75 16.75
C ASP A 129 -4.09 13.58 15.81
N SER A 130 -4.71 14.43 14.99
CA SER A 130 -4.00 15.38 14.13
C SER A 130 -4.71 16.72 14.04
N ARG A 131 -3.95 17.76 13.67
CA ARG A 131 -4.48 19.12 13.49
C ARG A 131 -5.49 19.22 12.35
N GLU A 132 -5.29 18.43 11.30
CA GLU A 132 -6.11 18.38 10.09
C GLU A 132 -7.39 17.54 10.30
N GLY A 133 -7.37 16.68 11.32
CA GLY A 133 -8.45 15.80 11.75
C GLY A 133 -7.94 14.44 12.23
N ALA A 134 -8.75 13.74 13.03
CA ALA A 134 -8.42 12.43 13.57
C ALA A 134 -8.36 11.36 12.46
N VAL A 135 -7.39 10.46 12.60
CA VAL A 135 -7.06 9.42 11.63
C VAL A 135 -7.17 8.06 12.28
N ALA A 136 -7.85 7.10 11.67
CA ALA A 136 -7.94 5.72 12.16
C ALA A 136 -7.20 4.76 11.22
N VAL A 137 -6.17 4.10 11.74
CA VAL A 137 -5.42 3.06 11.03
C VAL A 137 -6.14 1.73 11.24
N LEU A 138 -6.64 1.13 10.15
CA LEU A 138 -7.42 -0.09 10.20
C LEU A 138 -6.53 -1.32 10.38
N ARG A 139 -6.97 -2.25 11.24
CA ARG A 139 -6.28 -3.54 11.44
C ARG A 139 -6.81 -4.63 10.49
N ASN A 140 -8.08 -4.56 10.11
CA ASN A 140 -8.66 -5.49 9.14
C ASN A 140 -8.39 -5.00 7.72
N LEU A 141 -7.52 -5.71 7.00
CA LEU A 141 -7.09 -5.39 5.65
C LEU A 141 -7.52 -6.43 4.61
N ASN A 142 -8.31 -7.42 5.00
CA ASN A 142 -8.68 -8.53 4.14
C ASN A 142 -9.88 -8.17 3.27
N GLY A 143 -9.79 -8.44 1.97
CA GLY A 143 -10.83 -8.22 0.96
C GLY A 143 -11.36 -6.80 0.97
N ASP A 144 -12.69 -6.69 1.09
CA ASP A 144 -13.44 -5.44 1.22
C ASP A 144 -13.58 -4.95 2.68
N GLY A 145 -12.80 -5.52 3.62
CA GLY A 145 -12.78 -5.12 5.02
C GLY A 145 -12.63 -3.61 5.26
N PRO A 146 -11.69 -2.91 4.58
CA PRO A 146 -11.53 -1.47 4.79
C PRO A 146 -12.69 -0.65 4.20
N GLU A 147 -13.26 -1.07 3.08
CA GLU A 147 -14.45 -0.45 2.49
C GLU A 147 -15.70 -0.65 3.37
N ALA A 148 -15.87 -1.86 3.90
CA ALA A 148 -16.94 -2.16 4.85
C ALA A 148 -16.82 -1.29 6.11
N ALA A 149 -15.61 -1.16 6.67
CA ALA A 149 -15.37 -0.29 7.82
C ALA A 149 -15.73 1.18 7.54
N ALA A 150 -15.35 1.73 6.38
CA ALA A 150 -15.71 3.09 6.00
C ALA A 150 -17.24 3.28 5.87
N LYS A 151 -17.90 2.28 5.30
CA LYS A 151 -19.35 2.26 5.15
C LYS A 151 -20.06 2.21 6.50
N ASP A 152 -19.69 1.25 7.34
CA ASP A 152 -20.32 1.02 8.64
C ASP A 152 -20.15 2.25 9.55
N LEU A 153 -18.95 2.86 9.54
CA LEU A 153 -18.69 4.08 10.30
C LEU A 153 -19.58 5.26 9.86
N THR A 154 -19.75 5.45 8.55
CA THR A 154 -20.57 6.55 8.00
C THR A 154 -22.08 6.26 8.04
N GLU A 155 -22.48 5.00 8.20
CA GLU A 155 -23.87 4.60 8.42
C GLU A 155 -24.28 4.77 9.89
N VAL A 156 -23.41 4.38 10.83
CA VAL A 156 -23.63 4.52 12.27
C VAL A 156 -23.67 5.99 12.69
N VAL A 157 -22.82 6.83 12.09
CA VAL A 157 -22.71 8.26 12.44
C VAL A 157 -23.26 9.13 11.33
N ALA A 158 -24.53 9.51 11.45
CA ALA A 158 -25.19 10.38 10.48
C ALA A 158 -24.46 11.71 10.29
N GLY A 159 -24.15 12.05 9.03
CA GLY A 159 -23.44 13.29 8.66
C GLY A 159 -21.92 13.25 8.85
N LEU A 160 -21.35 12.11 9.26
CA LEU A 160 -19.90 11.91 9.23
C LEU A 160 -19.45 11.62 7.80
N SER A 161 -18.47 12.41 7.33
CA SER A 161 -17.74 12.15 6.09
C SER A 161 -16.36 11.61 6.41
N VAL A 162 -15.97 10.53 5.76
CA VAL A 162 -14.68 9.86 5.96
C VAL A 162 -13.99 9.69 4.61
N LEU A 163 -12.69 9.93 4.55
CA LEU A 163 -11.88 9.61 3.39
C LEU A 163 -11.14 8.31 3.65
N LEU A 164 -11.45 7.27 2.88
CA LEU A 164 -10.77 5.99 2.96
C LEU A 164 -9.58 6.00 1.99
N LEU A 165 -8.38 5.80 2.53
CA LEU A 165 -7.17 5.56 1.77
C LEU A 165 -6.83 4.08 1.86
N VAL A 166 -6.73 3.40 0.72
CA VAL A 166 -6.34 1.99 0.64
C VAL A 166 -5.14 1.85 -0.28
N ASP A 167 -4.12 1.13 0.18
CA ASP A 167 -2.99 0.71 -0.65
C ASP A 167 -3.17 -0.78 -0.97
N ARG A 168 -3.49 -1.10 -2.23
CA ARG A 168 -3.55 -2.46 -2.76
C ARG A 168 -2.43 -2.64 -3.78
N ALA A 169 -1.44 -3.47 -3.44
CA ALA A 169 -0.27 -3.72 -4.29
C ALA A 169 0.38 -2.44 -4.86
N ASP A 170 0.71 -1.49 -3.98
CA ASP A 170 1.40 -0.22 -4.31
C ASP A 170 0.55 0.74 -5.17
N LYS A 171 -0.72 0.39 -5.41
CA LYS A 171 -1.72 1.28 -5.96
C LYS A 171 -2.54 1.85 -4.80
N MET A 172 -2.27 3.11 -4.50
CA MET A 172 -3.07 3.88 -3.55
C MET A 172 -4.35 4.39 -4.21
N THR A 173 -5.47 4.17 -3.53
CA THR A 173 -6.77 4.74 -3.88
C THR A 173 -7.27 5.61 -2.72
N ALA A 174 -7.99 6.67 -3.04
CA ALA A 174 -8.57 7.56 -2.04
C ALA A 174 -10.04 7.84 -2.38
N VAL A 175 -10.95 7.26 -1.60
CA VAL A 175 -12.39 7.30 -1.87
C VAL A 175 -13.12 7.96 -0.70
N PRO A 176 -13.85 9.06 -0.92
CA PRO A 176 -14.70 9.62 0.12
C PRO A 176 -15.94 8.77 0.35
N TYR A 177 -16.35 8.66 1.60
CA TYR A 177 -17.56 7.97 2.05
C TYR A 177 -18.43 8.94 2.85
N ALA A 178 -19.74 8.91 2.57
CA ALA A 178 -20.74 9.68 3.30
C ALA A 178 -22.05 8.88 3.37
N ASN A 179 -22.71 8.91 4.53
CA ASN A 179 -24.00 8.25 4.76
C ASN A 179 -24.05 6.77 4.29
N GLY A 180 -22.99 5.99 4.57
CA GLY A 180 -22.93 4.57 4.20
C GLY A 180 -22.78 4.30 2.70
N THR A 181 -22.34 5.29 1.92
CA THR A 181 -22.13 5.13 0.47
C THR A 181 -20.77 5.71 0.08
N ALA A 182 -20.07 5.01 -0.83
CA ALA A 182 -18.87 5.52 -1.48
C ALA A 182 -19.26 6.58 -2.50
N GLU A 183 -18.55 7.71 -2.51
CA GLU A 183 -18.67 8.70 -3.58
C GLU A 183 -18.09 8.14 -4.87
N ASP A 184 -18.76 8.36 -6.02
CA ASP A 184 -18.31 7.87 -7.33
C ASP A 184 -16.96 8.45 -7.78
N ALA A 185 -16.55 9.58 -7.17
CA ALA A 185 -15.32 10.29 -7.53
C ALA A 185 -14.17 9.88 -6.61
N GLU A 186 -13.30 8.99 -7.11
CA GLU A 186 -11.99 8.74 -6.52
C GLU A 186 -11.11 9.99 -6.63
N LEU A 187 -10.47 10.37 -5.54
CA LEU A 187 -9.58 11.52 -5.48
C LEU A 187 -8.15 11.10 -5.83
N PRO A 188 -7.42 11.87 -6.67
CA PRO A 188 -6.04 11.57 -6.98
C PRO A 188 -5.18 11.56 -5.71
N PRO A 189 -4.41 10.50 -5.42
CA PRO A 189 -3.58 10.41 -4.21
C PRO A 189 -2.64 11.61 -3.99
N PRO A 190 -1.95 12.16 -5.02
CA PRO A 190 -1.08 13.32 -4.81
C PRO A 190 -1.81 14.55 -4.26
N PHE A 191 -3.06 14.78 -4.69
CA PHE A 191 -3.87 15.88 -4.21
C PHE A 191 -4.36 15.64 -2.78
N VAL A 192 -4.75 14.41 -2.47
CA VAL A 192 -5.21 14.05 -1.14
C VAL A 192 -4.08 14.19 -0.12
N LEU A 193 -2.93 13.58 -0.38
CA LEU A 193 -1.80 13.54 0.56
C LEU A 193 -1.30 14.94 0.94
N GLU A 194 -1.34 15.91 0.02
CA GLU A 194 -0.98 17.31 0.31
C GLU A 194 -1.91 17.98 1.34
N THR A 195 -3.17 17.51 1.45
CA THR A 195 -4.16 18.05 2.38
C THR A 195 -4.21 17.33 3.73
N LEU A 196 -3.53 16.19 3.84
CA LEU A 196 -3.50 15.35 5.03
C LEU A 196 -2.29 15.63 5.91
N ALA A 197 -2.29 15.05 7.11
CA ALA A 197 -1.13 15.11 7.99
C ALA A 197 0.05 14.32 7.39
N HIS A 198 1.28 14.85 7.51
CA HIS A 198 2.48 14.23 6.96
C HIS A 198 2.67 12.76 7.36
N PHE A 199 2.31 12.41 8.61
CA PHE A 199 2.45 11.04 9.07
C PHE A 199 1.52 10.06 8.34
N VAL A 200 0.42 10.53 7.75
CA VAL A 200 -0.50 9.67 6.98
C VAL A 200 0.16 9.21 5.69
N GLU A 201 0.88 10.11 5.01
CA GLU A 201 1.71 9.78 3.86
C GLU A 201 2.80 8.78 4.25
N ASP A 202 3.54 9.06 5.33
CA ASP A 202 4.59 8.16 5.80
C ASP A 202 4.05 6.77 6.17
N LEU A 203 2.86 6.69 6.77
CA LEU A 203 2.20 5.42 7.09
C LEU A 203 1.78 4.69 5.80
N MET A 204 1.16 5.41 4.87
CA MET A 204 0.72 4.88 3.58
C MET A 204 1.87 4.38 2.72
N LEU A 205 3.02 5.05 2.76
CA LEU A 205 4.24 4.62 2.06
C LEU A 205 5.02 3.56 2.85
N GLY A 206 4.84 3.49 4.17
CA GLY A 206 5.51 2.52 5.05
C GLY A 206 6.87 2.97 5.53
N LEU A 207 7.10 4.28 5.46
CA LEU A 207 8.27 4.92 6.03
C LEU A 207 8.17 4.95 7.56
N THR A 208 6.95 4.88 8.11
CA THR A 208 6.69 4.84 9.55
C THR A 208 5.63 3.80 9.91
N THR A 209 5.53 3.49 11.21
CA THR A 209 4.51 2.61 11.79
C THR A 209 3.79 3.31 12.94
N VAL A 210 2.62 2.80 13.33
CA VAL A 210 1.84 3.36 14.45
C VAL A 210 2.64 3.31 15.76
N ASP A 211 3.40 2.24 15.99
CA ASP A 211 4.28 2.13 17.15
C ASP A 211 5.43 3.15 17.15
N ALA A 212 5.99 3.45 15.97
CA ALA A 212 7.02 4.48 15.85
C ALA A 212 6.46 5.87 16.19
N LEU A 213 5.23 6.16 15.75
CA LEU A 213 4.51 7.37 16.14
C LEU A 213 4.26 7.44 17.65
N ALA A 214 3.89 6.31 18.28
CA ALA A 214 3.69 6.23 19.72
C ALA A 214 4.97 6.63 20.49
N GLN A 215 6.12 6.15 20.03
CA GLN A 215 7.42 6.45 20.62
C GLN A 215 7.83 7.92 20.45
N GLN A 216 7.35 8.57 19.40
CA GLN A 216 7.52 10.02 19.18
C GLN A 216 6.61 10.88 20.05
N GLY A 217 5.76 10.25 20.88
CA GLY A 217 4.83 10.94 21.79
C GLY A 217 3.51 11.32 21.13
N VAL A 218 3.18 10.75 19.97
CA VAL A 218 1.87 10.93 19.34
C VAL A 218 0.83 10.16 20.15
N ARG A 219 -0.29 10.81 20.44
CA ARG A 219 -1.38 10.19 21.16
C ARG A 219 -2.13 9.21 20.25
N ILE A 220 -2.10 7.94 20.63
CA ILE A 220 -2.81 6.86 19.94
C ILE A 220 -3.83 6.27 20.90
N VAL A 221 -5.03 6.02 20.40
CA VAL A 221 -6.17 5.46 21.13
C VAL A 221 -6.66 4.25 20.36
N ASP A 222 -6.71 3.09 21.01
CA ASP A 222 -7.23 1.89 20.38
C ASP A 222 -8.75 1.81 20.53
N SER A 223 -9.46 1.46 19.45
CA SER A 223 -10.89 1.17 19.55
C SER A 223 -11.18 -0.08 20.38
N ALA A 224 -10.24 -1.03 20.48
CA ALA A 224 -10.39 -2.26 21.26
C ALA A 224 -10.32 -2.03 22.78
N ASP A 225 -9.72 -0.92 23.24
CA ASP A 225 -9.64 -0.56 24.66
C ASP A 225 -10.94 0.11 25.17
N LEU A 226 -11.87 0.41 24.27
CA LEU A 226 -13.10 1.13 24.55
C LEU A 226 -14.30 0.20 24.57
N ASP A 227 -14.82 -0.08 25.77
CA ASP A 227 -16.13 -0.69 25.95
C ASP A 227 -17.25 0.20 25.40
N HIS A 228 -18.36 -0.43 24.99
CA HIS A 228 -19.54 0.25 24.42
C HIS A 228 -20.08 1.39 25.30
N ASP A 229 -20.18 1.17 26.62
CA ASP A 229 -20.62 2.20 27.58
C ASP A 229 -19.63 3.37 27.68
N HIS A 230 -18.32 3.09 27.62
CA HIS A 230 -17.29 4.13 27.64
C HIS A 230 -17.30 4.94 26.34
N ALA A 231 -17.48 4.28 25.19
CA ALA A 231 -17.63 4.93 23.90
C ALA A 231 -18.83 5.89 23.90
N LEU A 232 -20.00 5.44 24.37
CA LEU A 232 -21.18 6.30 24.50
C LEU A 232 -20.95 7.50 25.42
N LYS A 233 -20.21 7.32 26.51
CA LYS A 233 -19.87 8.41 27.42
C LYS A 233 -18.99 9.47 26.75
N ILE A 234 -17.94 9.07 26.03
CA ILE A 234 -17.06 9.98 25.29
C ILE A 234 -17.87 10.77 24.25
N ILE A 235 -18.76 10.10 23.54
CA ILE A 235 -19.65 10.73 22.55
C ILE A 235 -20.57 11.74 23.25
N ALA A 236 -21.15 11.40 24.40
CA ALA A 236 -22.00 12.31 25.17
C ALA A 236 -21.22 13.56 25.62
N GLU A 237 -19.98 13.40 26.11
CA GLU A 237 -19.14 14.53 26.51
C GLU A 237 -18.86 15.49 25.35
N HIS A 238 -18.56 14.94 24.17
CA HIS A 238 -18.26 15.74 22.99
C HIS A 238 -19.50 16.32 22.28
N THR A 239 -20.66 15.66 22.36
CA THR A 239 -21.92 16.18 21.78
C THR A 239 -22.63 17.17 22.68
N ASN A 240 -22.46 17.05 24.01
CA ASN A 240 -23.05 17.98 24.97
C ASN A 240 -22.37 19.37 24.94
N PHE A 241 -21.12 19.44 24.47
CA PHE A 241 -20.38 20.70 24.33
C PHE A 241 -21.07 21.70 23.36
N GLY A 242 -21.97 21.23 22.49
CA GLY A 242 -22.77 22.09 21.61
C GLY A 242 -24.08 22.64 22.21
N ARG A 243 -24.51 22.18 23.39
CA ARG A 243 -25.82 22.54 23.98
C ARG A 243 -25.79 23.55 25.11
N ASP A 244 -24.63 23.82 25.74
CA ASP A 244 -24.53 24.72 26.89
C ASP A 244 -24.33 26.22 26.52
N GLY A 245 -24.23 26.54 25.22
CA GLY A 245 -23.97 27.91 24.74
C GLY A 245 -25.21 28.78 24.44
N SER A 246 -26.42 28.34 24.77
CA SER A 246 -27.66 29.08 24.45
C SER A 246 -28.50 29.41 25.70
N SER A 247 -27.87 30.02 26.71
CA SER A 247 -28.58 30.92 27.61
C SER A 247 -28.36 32.34 27.09
N ILE A 248 -29.33 32.83 26.32
CA ILE A 248 -29.47 34.24 25.96
C ILE A 248 -30.06 34.92 27.21
N ASP A 249 -29.26 35.77 27.85
CA ASP A 249 -29.73 36.85 28.74
C ASP A 249 -30.31 38.01 27.90
#